data_AF-G4TGC0-F1
#
_entry.id   AF-G4TGC0-F1
#
_cell.length_a   1.000
_cell.length_b   1.000
_cell.length_c   1.000
_cell.angle_alpha   90.00
_cell.angle_beta   90.00
_cell.angle_gamma   90.00
#
_symmetry.space_group_name_H-M   'P 1'
#
loop_
_entity.id
_entity.type
_entity.pdbx_description
1 polymer ?
#
loop_
_entity_poly.entity_id
_entity_poly.type
_entity_poly.pdbx_seq_one_letter_code
_entity_poly.pdbx_strand_id
1 'polypeptide(L)'
;MSNFFRRVWQVISRPTRYVGRDLEGNKFYEYPSTSEDPRRTKRMIKYQPESRKWDYVSGQARLPVQWSMWLSHTRHDAPSLEELQTDLMRQRRVQASALELEAQYDAERAAQKLVPEPAPRQTPESPIKTESAPVQPSPPQRERMKMPPSAPPPETQAWSPKVIKRG
;
A
#
# COMPACT_ATOMS: atom_id res chain seq x y z
N MET A 1 -12.01 -54.45 -3.58
CA MET A 1 -11.39 -53.56 -4.60
C MET A 1 -12.33 -52.45 -5.11
N SER A 2 -13.26 -51.93 -4.29
CA SER A 2 -14.32 -50.98 -4.75
C SER A 2 -14.09 -49.51 -4.36
N ASN A 3 -13.22 -49.22 -3.38
CA ASN A 3 -12.96 -47.85 -2.91
C ASN A 3 -12.15 -46.98 -3.88
N PHE A 4 -11.46 -47.57 -4.84
CA PHE A 4 -10.64 -46.84 -5.80
C PHE A 4 -11.52 -46.12 -6.84
N PHE A 5 -12.50 -46.84 -7.41
CA PHE A 5 -13.46 -46.28 -8.38
C PHE A 5 -14.33 -45.17 -7.76
N ARG A 6 -14.79 -45.33 -6.51
CA ARG A 6 -15.54 -44.27 -5.81
C ARG A 6 -14.71 -43.01 -5.57
N ARG A 7 -13.44 -43.13 -5.18
CA ARG A 7 -12.55 -41.97 -4.99
C ARG A 7 -12.27 -41.25 -6.31
N VAL A 8 -12.00 -42.00 -7.38
CA VAL A 8 -11.80 -41.43 -8.72
C VAL A 8 -13.07 -40.71 -9.20
N TRP A 9 -14.24 -41.32 -9.05
CA TRP A 9 -15.53 -40.71 -9.38
C TRP A 9 -15.83 -39.46 -8.55
N GLN A 10 -15.54 -39.48 -7.24
CA GLN A 10 -15.73 -38.32 -6.35
C GLN A 10 -14.82 -37.14 -6.73
N VAL A 11 -13.57 -37.38 -7.12
CA VAL A 11 -12.65 -36.34 -7.58
C VAL A 11 -13.10 -35.73 -8.91
N ILE A 12 -13.61 -36.55 -9.83
CA ILE A 12 -14.15 -36.08 -11.13
C ILE A 12 -15.47 -35.32 -10.96
N SER A 13 -16.31 -35.73 -10.01
CA SER A 13 -17.62 -35.12 -9.76
C SER A 13 -17.59 -33.75 -9.08
N ARG A 14 -16.41 -33.26 -8.68
CA ARG A 14 -16.25 -31.97 -8.02
C ARG A 14 -16.07 -30.86 -9.06
N PRO A 15 -17.13 -30.09 -9.38
CA PRO A 15 -17.07 -29.14 -10.49
C PRO A 15 -16.01 -28.07 -10.20
N THR A 16 -15.14 -27.85 -11.18
CA THR A 16 -14.16 -26.76 -11.14
C THR A 16 -14.91 -25.44 -11.26
N ARG A 17 -14.77 -24.54 -10.28
CA ARG A 17 -15.43 -23.24 -10.34
C ARG A 17 -14.52 -22.24 -11.05
N TYR A 18 -14.91 -21.79 -12.25
CA TYR A 18 -14.29 -20.62 -12.86
C TYR A 18 -14.67 -19.38 -12.04
N VAL A 19 -13.66 -18.59 -11.66
CA VAL A 19 -13.84 -17.44 -10.76
C VAL A 19 -13.73 -16.14 -11.54
N GLY A 20 -12.73 -16.02 -12.40
CA GLY A 20 -12.51 -14.79 -13.17
C GLY A 20 -11.24 -14.81 -13.98
N ARG A 21 -10.92 -13.64 -14.54
CA ARG A 21 -9.68 -13.39 -15.29
C ARG A 21 -9.06 -12.06 -14.89
N ASP A 22 -7.76 -11.93 -15.08
CA ASP A 22 -7.08 -10.64 -14.95
C ASP A 22 -7.07 -9.85 -16.27
N LEU A 23 -6.39 -8.71 -16.26
CA LEU A 23 -6.20 -7.85 -17.43
C LEU A 23 -5.30 -8.48 -18.50
N GLU A 24 -4.43 -9.42 -18.11
CA GLU A 24 -3.51 -10.14 -19.00
C GLU A 24 -4.18 -11.36 -19.65
N GLY A 25 -5.35 -11.76 -19.17
CA GLY A 25 -6.12 -12.89 -19.70
C GLY A 25 -5.85 -14.21 -18.97
N ASN A 26 -5.07 -14.21 -17.89
CA ASN A 26 -4.91 -15.37 -17.02
C ASN A 26 -6.24 -15.71 -16.36
N LYS A 27 -6.54 -17.02 -16.26
CA LYS A 27 -7.82 -17.52 -15.76
C LYS A 27 -7.66 -18.11 -14.37
N PHE A 28 -8.57 -17.77 -13.48
CA PHE A 28 -8.53 -18.17 -12.08
C PHE A 28 -9.66 -19.14 -11.76
N TYR A 29 -9.33 -20.18 -11.00
CA TYR A 29 -10.22 -21.28 -10.66
C TYR A 29 -10.14 -21.61 -9.18
N GLU A 30 -11.29 -21.96 -8.61
CA GLU A 30 -11.39 -22.48 -7.25
C GLU A 30 -11.90 -23.92 -7.29
N TYR A 31 -11.21 -24.78 -6.56
CA TYR A 31 -11.49 -26.20 -6.44
C TYR A 31 -11.85 -26.51 -4.99
N PRO A 32 -12.85 -27.36 -4.75
CA PRO A 32 -13.16 -27.84 -3.40
C PRO A 32 -11.97 -28.61 -2.81
N SER A 33 -11.81 -28.56 -1.50
CA SER A 33 -10.72 -29.22 -0.76
C SER A 33 -10.62 -30.70 -1.09
N THR A 34 -9.47 -31.20 -1.54
CA THR A 34 -9.23 -32.65 -1.75
C THR A 34 -9.14 -33.42 -0.42
N SER A 35 -8.89 -32.74 0.70
CA SER A 35 -8.84 -33.33 2.04
C SER A 35 -10.23 -33.50 2.66
N GLU A 36 -10.31 -34.22 3.78
CA GLU A 36 -11.56 -34.38 4.55
C GLU A 36 -12.10 -33.05 5.11
N ASP A 37 -11.22 -32.06 5.35
CA ASP A 37 -11.63 -30.73 5.78
C ASP A 37 -12.18 -29.91 4.59
N PRO A 38 -13.49 -29.57 4.57
CA PRO A 38 -14.12 -28.80 3.50
C PRO A 38 -13.67 -27.33 3.44
N ARG A 39 -13.05 -26.81 4.51
CA ARG A 39 -12.69 -25.38 4.61
C ARG A 39 -11.50 -24.98 3.73
N ARG A 40 -10.66 -25.94 3.35
CA ARG A 40 -9.41 -25.66 2.61
C ARG A 40 -9.59 -25.78 1.10
N THR A 41 -10.28 -24.82 0.48
CA THR A 41 -10.40 -24.78 -0.99
C THR A 41 -9.02 -24.57 -1.64
N LYS A 42 -8.81 -25.13 -2.83
CA LYS A 42 -7.59 -24.93 -3.62
C LYS A 42 -7.85 -23.88 -4.69
N ARG A 43 -7.06 -22.81 -4.70
CA ARG A 43 -7.11 -21.75 -5.71
C ARG A 43 -5.97 -21.93 -6.70
N MET A 44 -6.27 -21.87 -8.00
CA MET A 44 -5.29 -22.10 -9.07
C MET A 44 -5.43 -21.08 -10.19
N ILE A 45 -4.30 -20.80 -10.84
CA ILE A 45 -4.19 -19.96 -12.02
C ILE A 45 -3.87 -20.83 -13.24
N LYS A 46 -4.48 -20.49 -14.38
CA LYS A 46 -4.09 -20.96 -15.70
C LYS A 46 -3.58 -19.77 -16.50
N TYR A 47 -2.32 -19.82 -16.89
CA TYR A 47 -1.67 -18.75 -17.62
C TYR A 47 -2.11 -18.73 -19.09
N GLN A 48 -2.14 -17.55 -19.70
CA GLN A 48 -2.47 -17.38 -21.12
C GLN A 48 -1.49 -16.38 -21.78
N PRO A 49 -0.68 -16.81 -22.77
CA PRO A 49 -0.46 -18.19 -23.20
C PRO A 49 0.29 -19.02 -22.13
N GLU A 50 0.16 -20.35 -22.17
CA GLU A 50 0.83 -21.24 -21.20
C GLU A 50 2.36 -21.10 -21.22
N SER A 51 2.94 -20.68 -22.35
CA SER A 51 4.38 -20.37 -22.47
C SER A 51 4.84 -19.27 -21.52
N ARG A 52 3.96 -18.30 -21.20
CA ARG A 52 4.24 -17.18 -20.29
C ARG A 52 4.40 -17.62 -18.84
N LYS A 53 4.00 -18.86 -18.49
CA LYS A 53 4.11 -19.41 -17.14
C LYS A 53 5.53 -19.27 -16.57
N TRP A 54 6.55 -19.51 -17.39
CA TRP A 54 7.94 -19.43 -16.97
C TRP A 54 8.33 -18.01 -16.54
N ASP A 55 7.77 -16.98 -17.18
CA ASP A 55 8.04 -15.58 -16.85
C ASP A 55 7.53 -15.22 -15.44
N TYR A 56 6.39 -15.79 -15.02
CA TYR A 56 5.88 -15.61 -13.66
C TYR A 56 6.69 -16.40 -12.63
N VAL A 57 7.16 -17.59 -12.99
CA VAL A 57 7.98 -18.43 -12.10
C VAL A 57 9.38 -17.85 -11.91
N SER A 58 9.98 -17.28 -12.97
CA SER A 58 11.27 -16.60 -12.92
C SER A 58 11.20 -15.23 -12.24
N GLY A 59 10.00 -14.69 -12.02
CA GLY A 59 9.76 -13.37 -11.44
C GLY A 59 9.92 -12.21 -12.43
N GLN A 60 10.08 -12.49 -13.73
CA GLN A 60 10.11 -11.49 -14.79
C GLN A 60 8.73 -10.84 -15.01
N ALA A 61 7.66 -11.61 -14.83
CA ALA A 61 6.28 -11.13 -14.82
C ALA A 61 5.70 -11.25 -13.40
N ARG A 62 4.83 -10.32 -13.02
CA ARG A 62 4.14 -10.33 -11.72
C ARG A 62 2.64 -10.26 -11.92
N LEU A 63 1.92 -11.09 -11.18
CA LEU A 63 0.47 -11.03 -11.12
C LEU A 63 0.01 -9.76 -10.41
N PRO A 64 -1.20 -9.26 -10.71
CA PRO A 64 -1.82 -8.22 -9.91
C PRO A 64 -1.85 -8.62 -8.42
N VAL A 65 -1.59 -7.66 -7.55
CA VAL A 65 -1.48 -7.90 -6.10
C VAL A 65 -2.77 -8.47 -5.54
N GLN A 66 -3.93 -8.01 -6.03
CA GLN A 66 -5.25 -8.46 -5.61
C GLN A 66 -5.47 -9.95 -5.92
N TRP A 67 -5.04 -10.41 -7.10
CA TRP A 67 -5.08 -11.82 -7.47
C TRP A 67 -4.10 -12.65 -6.66
N SER A 68 -2.91 -12.10 -6.35
CA SER A 68 -1.92 -12.77 -5.50
C SER A 68 -2.47 -12.98 -4.07
N MET A 69 -3.13 -11.97 -3.50
CA MET A 69 -3.81 -12.06 -2.18
C MET A 69 -4.97 -13.05 -2.18
N TRP A 70 -5.71 -13.14 -3.30
CA TRP A 70 -6.75 -14.14 -3.45
C TRP A 70 -6.14 -15.55 -3.57
N LEU A 71 -5.08 -15.75 -4.35
CA LEU A 71 -4.40 -17.04 -4.45
C LEU A 71 -3.77 -17.50 -3.13
N SER A 72 -3.31 -16.58 -2.28
CA SER A 72 -2.76 -16.88 -0.94
C SER A 72 -3.83 -17.04 0.14
N HIS A 73 -5.12 -17.01 -0.21
CA HIS A 73 -6.26 -17.06 0.72
C HIS A 73 -6.30 -15.94 1.75
N THR A 74 -5.50 -14.88 1.58
CA THR A 74 -5.55 -13.70 2.44
C THR A 74 -6.83 -12.91 2.20
N ARG A 75 -7.34 -12.92 0.97
CA ARG A 75 -8.61 -12.30 0.58
C ARG A 75 -9.67 -13.37 0.31
N HIS A 76 -10.88 -13.20 0.83
CA HIS A 76 -11.98 -14.15 0.58
C HIS A 76 -12.47 -14.08 -0.87
N ASP A 77 -12.90 -12.89 -1.29
CA ASP A 77 -13.53 -12.66 -2.60
C ASP A 77 -12.51 -12.38 -3.69
N ALA A 78 -12.78 -12.83 -4.90
CA ALA A 78 -11.95 -12.55 -6.06
C ALA A 78 -12.06 -11.08 -6.48
N PRO A 79 -10.97 -10.48 -7.00
CA PRO A 79 -11.01 -9.11 -7.48
C PRO A 79 -11.87 -8.97 -8.75
N SER A 80 -12.48 -7.79 -8.90
CA SER A 80 -13.22 -7.44 -10.12
C SER A 80 -12.31 -6.83 -11.17
N LEU A 81 -12.71 -6.86 -12.44
CA LEU A 81 -11.93 -6.27 -13.53
C LEU A 81 -11.76 -4.75 -13.36
N GLU A 82 -12.83 -4.08 -12.92
CA GLU A 82 -12.84 -2.62 -12.67
C GLU A 82 -11.89 -2.23 -11.54
N GLU A 83 -11.82 -3.05 -10.48
CA GLU A 83 -10.87 -2.84 -9.39
C GLU A 83 -9.42 -2.90 -9.89
N LEU A 84 -9.10 -3.87 -10.75
CA LEU A 84 -7.77 -4.01 -11.34
C LEU A 84 -7.42 -2.82 -12.23
N GLN A 85 -8.37 -2.33 -13.03
CA GLN A 85 -8.17 -1.15 -13.88
C GLN A 85 -7.95 0.11 -13.03
N THR A 86 -8.73 0.27 -11.96
CA THR A 86 -8.62 1.39 -11.03
C THR A 86 -7.27 1.41 -10.33
N ASP A 87 -6.79 0.25 -9.87
CA ASP A 87 -5.47 0.16 -9.25
C ASP A 87 -4.34 0.44 -10.26
N LEU A 88 -4.47 0.00 -11.52
CA LEU A 88 -3.51 0.33 -12.57
C LEU A 88 -3.46 1.85 -12.81
N MET A 89 -4.61 2.52 -12.89
CA MET A 89 -4.66 3.98 -13.00
C MET A 89 -4.03 4.67 -11.79
N ARG A 90 -4.28 4.17 -10.58
CA ARG A 90 -3.67 4.67 -9.35
C ARG A 90 -2.15 4.54 -9.39
N GLN A 91 -1.62 3.37 -9.79
CA GLN A 91 -0.18 3.14 -9.91
C GLN A 91 0.46 4.12 -10.89
N ARG A 92 -0.17 4.38 -12.05
CA ARG A 92 0.31 5.37 -13.02
C ARG A 92 0.37 6.78 -12.45
N ARG A 93 -0.65 7.21 -11.71
CA ARG A 93 -0.66 8.53 -11.06
C ARG A 93 0.46 8.66 -10.04
N VAL A 94 0.64 7.63 -9.19
CA VAL A 94 1.72 7.62 -8.19
C VAL A 94 3.09 7.68 -8.84
N GLN A 95 3.31 6.94 -9.93
CA GLN A 95 4.57 6.99 -10.67
C GLN A 95 4.83 8.39 -11.24
N ALA A 96 3.84 9.03 -11.85
CA ALA A 96 3.99 10.38 -12.37
C ALA A 96 4.35 11.38 -11.25
N SER A 97 3.62 11.35 -10.14
CA SER A 97 3.90 12.23 -8.99
C SER A 97 5.27 11.95 -8.36
N ALA A 98 5.72 10.68 -8.32
CA ALA A 98 7.04 10.34 -7.80
C ALA A 98 8.17 10.92 -8.67
N LEU A 99 8.02 10.89 -10.00
CA LEU A 99 9.00 11.46 -10.92
C LEU A 99 9.11 12.99 -10.77
N GLU A 100 7.99 13.67 -10.58
CA GLU A 100 7.98 15.13 -10.35
C GLU A 100 8.73 15.50 -9.06
N LEU A 101 8.47 14.75 -7.97
CA LEU A 101 9.16 14.94 -6.70
C LEU A 101 10.65 14.63 -6.78
N GLU A 102 11.04 13.59 -7.52
CA GLU A 102 12.45 13.24 -7.74
C GLU A 102 13.18 14.37 -8.49
N ALA A 103 12.56 14.94 -9.52
CA ALA A 103 13.13 16.08 -10.25
C ALA A 103 13.29 17.34 -9.38
N GLN A 104 12.28 17.64 -8.54
CA GLN A 104 12.36 18.75 -7.59
C GLN A 104 13.48 18.53 -6.58
N TYR A 105 13.57 17.32 -6.02
CA TYR A 105 14.58 16.94 -5.05
C TYR A 105 16.00 17.01 -5.62
N ASP A 106 16.20 16.58 -6.87
CA ASP A 106 17.49 16.69 -7.55
C ASP A 106 17.88 18.14 -7.85
N ALA A 107 16.91 18.99 -8.23
CA ALA A 107 17.15 20.41 -8.44
C ALA A 107 17.53 21.13 -7.13
N GLU A 108 16.81 20.85 -6.03
CA GLU A 108 17.15 21.36 -4.69
C GLU A 108 18.54 20.90 -4.24
N ARG A 109 18.86 19.61 -4.45
CA ARG A 109 20.18 19.05 -4.13
C ARG A 109 21.29 19.71 -4.96
N ALA A 110 21.06 19.97 -6.24
CA ALA A 110 22.01 20.67 -7.11
C ALA A 110 22.22 22.11 -6.66
N ALA A 111 21.15 22.83 -6.33
CA ALA A 111 21.21 24.19 -5.82
C ALA A 111 22.00 24.28 -4.50
N GLN A 112 21.76 23.35 -3.56
CA GLN A 112 22.49 23.31 -2.28
C GLN A 112 24.00 23.05 -2.47
N LYS A 113 24.39 22.20 -3.43
CA LYS A 113 25.81 21.98 -3.76
C LYS A 113 26.49 23.20 -4.37
N LEU A 114 25.72 24.10 -4.98
CA LEU A 114 26.21 25.33 -5.60
C LEU A 114 26.27 26.52 -4.63
N VAL A 115 25.67 26.44 -3.44
CA VAL A 115 25.81 27.47 -2.42
C VAL A 115 27.22 27.35 -1.81
N PRO A 116 28.11 28.34 -2.02
CA PRO A 116 29.40 28.36 -1.35
C PRO A 116 29.17 28.44 0.16
N GLU A 117 29.97 27.70 0.93
CA GLU A 117 29.98 27.74 2.39
C GLU A 117 29.88 29.19 2.88
N PRO A 118 28.81 29.58 3.59
CA PRO A 118 28.74 30.92 4.13
C PRO A 118 29.89 31.08 5.13
N ALA A 119 30.80 32.02 4.84
CA ALA A 119 31.88 32.42 5.72
C ALA A 119 31.36 32.56 7.17
N PRO A 120 32.16 32.16 8.18
CA PRO A 120 31.69 32.02 9.56
C PRO A 120 31.05 33.32 10.03
N ARG A 121 29.73 33.30 10.22
CA ARG A 121 28.98 34.40 10.82
C ARG A 121 29.41 34.52 12.27
N GLN A 122 30.15 35.57 12.57
CA GLN A 122 30.41 36.03 13.94
C GLN A 122 29.06 36.35 14.60
N THR A 123 28.67 35.53 15.58
CA THR A 123 27.56 35.79 16.50
C THR A 123 27.94 36.93 17.45
N PRO A 124 27.21 38.06 17.48
CA PRO A 124 27.23 38.92 18.64
C PRO A 124 26.37 38.27 19.72
N GLU A 125 27.00 37.86 20.82
CA GLU A 125 26.35 37.46 22.06
C GLU A 125 25.36 38.53 22.53
N SER A 126 24.15 38.13 22.90
CA SER A 126 23.26 38.96 23.73
C SER A 126 23.00 38.23 25.04
N PRO A 127 23.11 38.91 26.20
CA PRO A 127 23.22 38.25 27.48
C PRO A 127 21.86 37.79 28.01
N ILE A 128 21.90 36.61 28.63
CA ILE A 128 20.86 35.99 29.44
C ILE A 128 20.46 36.95 30.58
N LYS A 129 19.19 37.36 30.63
CA LYS A 129 18.54 37.85 31.86
C LYS A 129 17.42 36.90 32.23
N THR A 130 17.70 36.07 33.23
CA THR A 130 16.71 35.31 33.99
C THR A 130 16.23 36.20 35.13
N GLU A 131 14.96 36.61 35.14
CA GLU A 131 14.25 36.90 36.40
C GLU A 131 12.72 36.80 36.21
N SER A 132 12.16 35.75 36.81
CA SER A 132 10.82 35.58 37.42
C SER A 132 9.55 36.17 36.79
N ALA A 133 8.60 35.27 36.51
CA ALA A 133 7.15 35.52 36.39
C ALA A 133 6.50 35.75 37.80
N PRO A 134 5.17 35.95 37.97
CA PRO A 134 4.08 36.08 36.98
C PRO A 134 2.97 37.11 37.34
N VAL A 135 2.41 37.90 36.41
CA VAL A 135 1.02 38.42 36.53
C VAL A 135 0.41 38.64 35.13
N GLN A 136 -0.81 38.15 34.91
CA GLN A 136 -1.61 38.31 33.68
C GLN A 136 -2.07 39.77 33.46
N PRO A 137 -2.51 40.16 32.24
CA PRO A 137 -3.94 40.11 31.94
C PRO A 137 -4.32 39.70 30.50
N SER A 138 -5.59 39.31 30.38
CA SER A 138 -6.38 38.86 29.22
C SER A 138 -6.32 39.68 27.93
N PRO A 139 -6.51 39.08 26.74
CA PRO A 139 -6.56 39.79 25.45
C PRO A 139 -7.98 40.29 25.09
N PRO A 140 -8.11 41.43 24.36
CA PRO A 140 -9.40 41.92 23.91
C PRO A 140 -9.91 41.13 22.69
N GLN A 141 -11.22 40.87 22.68
CA GLN A 141 -11.94 40.19 21.59
C GLN A 141 -11.79 40.95 20.27
N ARG A 142 -11.23 40.29 19.25
CA ARG A 142 -11.39 40.71 17.86
C ARG A 142 -12.52 39.88 17.26
N GLU A 143 -13.65 40.54 16.98
CA GLU A 143 -14.84 39.94 16.37
C GLU A 143 -14.48 39.18 15.09
N ARG A 144 -14.65 37.86 15.14
CA ARG A 144 -14.50 36.97 14.00
C ARG A 144 -15.84 36.91 13.29
N MET A 145 -15.89 37.44 12.06
CA MET A 145 -17.03 37.25 11.15
C MET A 145 -17.34 35.75 11.03
N LYS A 146 -18.61 35.40 11.21
CA LYS A 146 -19.12 34.03 11.24
C LYS A 146 -19.11 33.41 9.84
N MET A 147 -18.42 32.28 9.68
CA MET A 147 -18.68 31.28 8.64
C MET A 147 -18.96 29.92 9.32
N PRO A 148 -19.85 29.07 8.76
CA PRO A 148 -20.34 27.86 9.42
C PRO A 148 -19.26 26.76 9.53
N PRO A 149 -19.34 25.87 10.54
CA PRO A 149 -18.27 24.93 10.85
C PRO A 149 -18.23 23.77 9.84
N SER A 150 -17.20 23.73 9.00
CA SER A 150 -16.72 22.50 8.37
C SER A 150 -15.69 21.87 9.30
N ALA A 151 -15.86 20.59 9.61
CA ALA A 151 -14.99 19.81 10.50
C ALA A 151 -13.50 19.92 10.10
N PRO A 152 -12.56 20.00 11.06
CA PRO A 152 -11.14 19.97 10.76
C PRO A 152 -10.73 18.56 10.28
N PRO A 153 -9.87 18.44 9.24
CA PRO A 153 -9.25 17.16 8.90
C PRO A 153 -8.35 16.69 10.06
N PRO A 154 -8.22 15.38 10.31
CA PRO A 154 -7.40 14.87 11.39
C PRO A 154 -5.93 15.27 11.17
N GLU A 155 -5.37 15.98 12.14
CA GLU A 155 -3.95 16.33 12.20
C GLU A 155 -3.09 15.05 12.08
N THR A 156 -2.20 15.02 11.10
CA THR A 156 -1.17 14.00 10.97
C THR A 156 -0.22 14.12 12.16
N GLN A 157 -0.35 13.24 13.15
CA GLN A 157 0.62 13.14 14.24
C GLN A 157 2.00 12.83 13.68
N ALA A 158 2.96 13.72 13.92
CA ALA A 158 4.36 13.51 13.59
C ALA A 158 4.90 12.29 14.37
N TRP A 159 5.33 11.26 13.64
CA TRP A 159 5.88 10.04 14.21
C TRP A 159 7.13 10.37 15.07
N SER A 160 7.07 10.04 16.36
CA SER A 160 8.18 10.23 17.31
C SER A 160 8.63 8.86 17.84
N PRO A 161 9.88 8.41 17.57
CA PRO A 161 10.36 7.12 18.04
C PRO A 161 10.64 7.14 19.55
N LYS A 162 10.04 6.22 20.31
CA LYS A 162 10.26 6.08 21.76
C LYS A 162 11.18 4.89 22.02
N VAL A 163 12.41 5.16 22.48
CA VAL A 163 13.40 4.13 22.81
C VAL A 163 13.08 3.55 24.18
N ILE A 164 12.68 2.29 24.25
CA ILE A 164 12.47 1.56 25.51
C ILE A 164 13.81 0.95 25.94
N LYS A 165 14.42 1.46 27.01
CA LYS A 165 15.53 0.78 27.69
C LYS A 165 14.96 -0.38 28.51
N ARG A 166 15.30 -1.62 28.15
CA ARG A 166 15.06 -2.78 29.02
C ARG A 166 16.09 -2.72 30.15
N GLY A 167 15.60 -2.64 31.38
CA GLY A 167 16.39 -2.85 32.60
C GLY A 167 16.53 -4.33 32.91
#